data_AF-A0A6A4KJY4-F1
#
_entry.id   AF-A0A6A4KJY4-F1
#
_cell.length_a   1.000
_cell.length_b   1.000
_cell.length_c   1.000
_cell.angle_alpha   90.00
_cell.angle_beta   90.00
_cell.angle_gamma   90.00
#
_symmetry.space_group_name_H-M   'P 1'
#
loop_
_entity.id
_entity.type
_entity.pdbx_description
1 polymer ?
#
loop_
_entity_poly.entity_id
_entity_poly.type
_entity_poly.pdbx_seq_one_letter_code
_entity_poly.pdbx_strand_id
1 'polypeptide(L)'
;MDRLDLSVKRQILVSHPMLGSKSSMTEESTKEQQSAGLRNLGDSEADLLSEFNRKYYDKFGFPYIICVKETTKNKILSDIQQRYKNDLETEILKGIEEVKKIAKHRIMELVA
;
A
#
# COMPACT_ATOMS: atom_id res chain seq x y z
N MET A 1 -8.64 12.00 -9.47
CA MET A 1 -7.37 12.17 -8.72
C MET A 1 -6.25 12.77 -9.57
N ASP A 2 -6.32 12.71 -10.90
CA ASP A 2 -5.25 13.18 -11.80
C ASP A 2 -5.00 14.69 -11.74
N ARG A 3 -6.07 15.48 -11.61
CA ARG A 3 -6.03 16.96 -11.57
C ARG A 3 -5.67 17.54 -10.20
N LEU A 4 -5.31 16.70 -9.22
CA LEU A 4 -4.95 17.16 -7.88
C LEU A 4 -3.46 17.50 -7.83
N ASP A 5 -3.13 18.54 -7.06
CA ASP A 5 -1.75 18.89 -6.75
C ASP A 5 -1.05 17.78 -5.96
N LEU A 6 0.27 17.72 -6.07
CA LEU A 6 1.10 16.72 -5.37
C LEU A 6 0.92 16.75 -3.85
N SER A 7 0.68 17.92 -3.27
CA SER A 7 0.42 18.09 -1.82
C SER A 7 -0.86 17.38 -1.39
N VAL A 8 -1.95 17.54 -2.16
CA VAL A 8 -3.24 16.90 -1.90
C VAL A 8 -3.12 15.39 -2.14
N LYS A 9 -2.43 14.98 -3.21
CA LYS A 9 -2.13 13.56 -3.46
C LYS A 9 -1.42 12.93 -2.26
N ARG A 10 -0.39 13.58 -1.71
CA ARG A 10 0.33 13.08 -0.53
C ARG A 10 -0.58 12.93 0.69
N GLN A 11 -1.49 13.88 0.96
CA GLN A 11 -2.43 13.77 2.09
C GLN A 11 -3.34 12.54 1.99
N ILE A 12 -3.76 12.17 0.78
CA ILE A 12 -4.53 10.94 0.55
C ILE A 12 -3.69 9.73 0.95
N LEU A 13 -2.41 9.69 0.57
CA LEU A 13 -1.51 8.57 0.91
C LEU A 13 -1.25 8.46 2.41
N VAL A 14 -1.04 9.59 3.11
CA VAL A 14 -0.83 9.61 4.57
C VAL A 14 -2.03 9.05 5.33
N SER A 15 -3.24 9.23 4.80
CA SER A 15 -4.48 8.75 5.42
C SER A 15 -4.72 7.25 5.22
N HIS A 16 -3.90 6.58 4.40
CA HIS A 16 -4.05 5.16 4.13
C HIS A 16 -3.50 4.30 5.28
N PRO A 17 -4.17 3.21 5.70
CA PRO A 17 -3.62 2.30 6.70
C PRO A 17 -2.35 1.62 6.18
N MET A 18 -1.42 1.35 7.11
CA MET A 18 -0.15 0.69 6.80
C MET A 18 -0.35 -0.81 6.51
N LEU A 19 0.28 -1.29 5.44
CA LEU A 19 0.24 -2.68 5.03
C LEU A 19 0.82 -3.61 6.11
N GLY A 20 0.08 -4.62 6.54
CA GLY A 20 0.50 -5.56 7.57
C GLY A 20 0.31 -5.08 9.02
N SER A 21 -0.19 -3.85 9.23
CA SER A 21 -0.56 -3.37 10.55
C SER A 21 -1.98 -3.83 10.93
N LYS A 22 -2.17 -4.27 12.18
CA LYS A 22 -3.50 -4.60 12.75
C LYS A 22 -4.30 -3.36 13.18
N SER A 23 -3.65 -2.19 13.19
CA SER A 23 -4.19 -0.96 13.76
C SER A 23 -4.99 -0.17 12.73
N SER A 24 -6.26 0.08 13.05
CA SER A 24 -7.17 0.98 12.32
C SER A 24 -7.58 0.53 10.91
N MET A 25 -7.87 -0.76 10.76
CA MET A 25 -8.41 -1.31 9.51
C MET A 25 -9.94 -1.14 9.49
N THR A 26 -10.50 -0.59 8.41
CA THR A 26 -11.91 -0.82 8.07
C THR A 26 -12.11 -2.30 7.72
N GLU A 27 -13.35 -2.80 7.78
CA GLU A 27 -13.65 -4.20 7.39
C GLU A 27 -13.14 -4.52 5.97
N GLU A 28 -13.26 -3.56 5.05
CA GLU A 28 -12.77 -3.68 3.68
C GLU A 28 -11.26 -3.86 3.62
N SER A 29 -10.49 -3.05 4.37
CA SER A 29 -9.04 -3.19 4.38
C SER A 29 -8.57 -4.49 5.02
N THR A 30 -9.33 -5.05 5.96
CA THR A 30 -9.06 -6.38 6.52
C THR A 30 -9.25 -7.47 5.49
N LYS A 31 -10.34 -7.44 4.71
CA LYS A 31 -10.59 -8.39 3.61
C LYS A 31 -9.50 -8.30 2.53
N GLU A 32 -9.10 -7.08 2.18
CA GLU A 32 -8.03 -6.80 1.23
C GLU A 32 -6.71 -7.45 1.67
N GLN A 33 -6.26 -7.23 2.91
CA GLN A 33 -4.99 -7.81 3.39
C GLN A 33 -5.05 -9.33 3.55
N GLN A 34 -6.22 -9.89 3.92
CA GLN A 34 -6.41 -11.35 3.94
C GLN A 34 -6.26 -11.97 2.55
N SER A 35 -6.78 -11.31 1.51
CA SER A 35 -6.74 -11.80 0.13
C SER A 35 -5.31 -11.91 -0.44
N ALA A 36 -4.37 -11.08 0.01
CA ALA A 36 -2.96 -11.16 -0.39
C ALA A 36 -2.14 -12.25 0.31
N GLY A 37 -2.74 -13.02 1.22
CA GLY A 37 -2.02 -14.04 1.99
C GLY A 37 -1.01 -13.45 2.99
N LEU A 38 -1.13 -12.16 3.33
CA LEU A 38 -0.27 -11.48 4.31
C LEU A 38 -0.44 -12.05 5.74
N ARG A 39 -1.52 -12.79 5.99
CA ARG A 39 -1.73 -13.56 7.22
C ARG A 39 -0.85 -14.80 7.35
N ASN A 40 -0.25 -15.26 6.25
CA ASN A 40 0.61 -16.44 6.17
C ASN A 40 2.08 -16.08 5.88
N LEU A 41 2.50 -14.86 6.23
CA LEU A 41 3.92 -14.51 6.19
C LEU A 41 4.66 -15.36 7.23
N GLY A 42 5.77 -15.97 6.84
CA GLY A 42 6.70 -16.52 7.84
C GLY A 42 7.29 -15.38 8.68
N ASP A 43 7.74 -15.67 9.90
CA ASP A 43 8.25 -14.65 10.84
C ASP A 43 9.31 -13.76 10.20
N SER A 44 10.26 -14.34 9.45
CA SER A 44 11.31 -13.59 8.75
C SER A 44 10.80 -12.70 7.61
N GLU A 45 9.71 -13.09 6.92
CA GLU A 45 9.11 -12.26 5.86
C GLU A 45 8.34 -11.08 6.48
N ALA A 46 7.69 -11.30 7.63
CA ALA A 46 6.97 -10.27 8.37
C ALA A 46 7.91 -9.22 8.96
N ASP A 47 9.06 -9.65 9.50
CA ASP A 47 10.11 -8.75 9.99
C ASP A 47 10.67 -7.88 8.86
N LEU A 48 10.98 -8.50 7.71
CA LEU A 48 11.49 -7.79 6.54
C LEU A 48 10.49 -6.75 6.02
N LEU A 49 9.21 -7.12 5.92
CA LEU A 49 8.15 -6.20 5.51
C LEU A 49 8.01 -5.04 6.50
N SER A 50 8.10 -5.32 7.80
CA SER A 50 8.04 -4.29 8.85
C SER A 50 9.22 -3.32 8.78
N GLU A 51 10.43 -3.85 8.56
CA GLU A 51 11.64 -3.04 8.38
C GLU A 51 11.53 -2.12 7.15
N PHE A 52 11.10 -2.68 6.01
CA PHE A 52 10.93 -1.88 4.79
C PHE A 52 9.78 -0.87 4.92
N ASN A 53 8.67 -1.20 5.57
CA ASN A 53 7.60 -0.24 5.85
C ASN A 53 8.12 0.96 6.64
N ARG A 54 8.93 0.72 7.67
CA ARG A 54 9.56 1.79 8.47
C ARG A 54 10.48 2.65 7.62
N LYS A 55 11.43 2.03 6.91
CA LYS A 55 12.38 2.75 6.04
C LYS A 55 11.65 3.57 4.97
N TYR A 56 10.61 2.99 4.39
CA TYR A 56 9.79 3.63 3.37
C TYR A 56 9.06 4.86 3.93
N TYR A 57 8.45 4.74 5.10
CA TYR A 57 7.79 5.86 5.78
C TYR A 57 8.79 6.95 6.13
N ASP A 58 9.96 6.59 6.67
CA ASP A 58 11.02 7.55 7.02
C ASP A 58 11.51 8.33 5.78
N LYS A 59 11.57 7.69 4.61
CA LYS A 59 12.01 8.33 3.36
C LYS A 59 10.94 9.21 2.72
N PHE A 60 9.71 8.71 2.59
CA PHE A 60 8.67 9.35 1.78
C PHE A 60 7.62 10.10 2.61
N GLY A 61 7.54 9.82 3.91
CA GLY A 61 6.58 10.43 4.84
C GLY A 61 5.13 10.02 4.61
N PHE A 62 4.90 8.83 4.03
CA PHE A 62 3.60 8.17 3.89
C PHE A 62 3.80 6.65 3.81
N PRO A 63 2.79 5.83 4.14
CA PRO A 63 2.92 4.37 4.14
C PRO A 63 3.11 3.80 2.73
N TYR A 64 3.75 2.65 2.64
CA TYR A 64 3.78 1.87 1.41
C TYR A 64 2.38 1.34 1.08
N ILE A 65 1.90 1.65 -0.13
CA ILE A 65 0.55 1.31 -0.60
C ILE A 65 0.67 0.50 -1.89
N ILE A 66 -0.01 -0.64 -1.93
CA ILE A 66 -0.11 -1.52 -3.09
C ILE A 66 -1.49 -2.18 -3.14
N CYS A 67 -2.05 -2.34 -4.34
CA CYS A 67 -3.28 -3.08 -4.54
C CYS A 67 -3.03 -4.59 -4.37
N VAL A 68 -3.26 -5.06 -3.15
CA VAL A 68 -3.09 -6.46 -2.74
C VAL A 68 -3.90 -7.46 -3.56
N LYS A 69 -5.06 -7.07 -4.10
CA LYS A 69 -5.89 -7.93 -4.98
C LYS A 69 -5.25 -8.20 -6.34
N GLU A 70 -4.32 -7.35 -6.78
CA GLU A 70 -3.61 -7.47 -8.06
C GLU A 70 -2.15 -7.94 -7.87
N THR A 71 -1.79 -8.39 -6.67
CA THR A 71 -0.41 -8.70 -6.30
C THR A 71 -0.31 -9.96 -5.46
N THR A 72 0.89 -10.55 -5.42
CA THR A 72 1.19 -11.72 -4.59
C THR A 72 2.23 -11.36 -3.53
N LYS A 73 2.28 -12.11 -2.42
CA LYS A 73 3.23 -11.86 -1.32
C LYS A 73 4.68 -11.69 -1.77
N ASN A 74 5.14 -12.54 -2.70
CA ASN A 74 6.51 -12.51 -3.22
C ASN A 74 6.79 -11.21 -3.99
N LYS A 75 5.77 -10.70 -4.70
CA LYS A 75 5.87 -9.44 -5.44
C LYS A 75 5.89 -8.22 -4.52
N ILE A 76 5.21 -8.26 -3.37
CA ILE A 76 5.19 -7.16 -2.40
C ILE A 76 6.61 -6.81 -1.93
N LEU A 77 7.38 -7.83 -1.50
CA LEU A 77 8.74 -7.61 -0.99
C LEU A 77 9.69 -7.09 -2.09
N SER A 78 9.58 -7.61 -3.31
CA SER A 78 10.38 -7.07 -4.42
C SER A 78 9.95 -5.66 -4.84
N ASP A 79 8.65 -5.36 -4.80
CA ASP A 79 8.10 -4.07 -5.22
C ASP A 79 8.46 -2.97 -4.23
N ILE A 80 8.33 -3.20 -2.92
CA ILE A 80 8.74 -2.22 -1.90
C ILE A 80 10.24 -1.91 -2.01
N GLN A 81 11.09 -2.90 -2.30
CA GLN A 81 12.52 -2.71 -2.52
C GLN A 81 12.83 -1.90 -3.77
N GLN A 82 12.11 -2.13 -4.87
CA GLN A 82 12.27 -1.38 -6.10
C GLN A 82 11.78 0.06 -5.94
N ARG A 83 10.59 0.25 -5.38
CA ARG A 83 10.00 1.57 -5.15
C ARG A 83 10.74 2.40 -4.13
N TYR A 84 11.41 1.76 -3.16
CA TYR A 84 12.31 2.47 -2.24
C TYR A 84 13.44 3.22 -2.97
N LYS A 85 13.78 2.87 -4.22
CA LYS A 85 14.79 3.57 -5.02
C LYS A 85 14.24 4.81 -5.76
N ASN A 86 12.93 5.00 -5.81
CA ASN A 86 12.30 6.13 -6.49
C ASN A 86 12.58 7.46 -5.77
N ASP A 87 12.45 8.55 -6.51
CA ASP A 87 12.30 9.90 -5.95
C ASP A 87 10.88 10.11 -5.39
N LEU A 88 10.71 11.18 -4.61
CA LEU A 88 9.46 11.44 -3.89
C LEU A 88 8.28 11.70 -4.84
N GLU A 89 8.47 12.41 -5.95
CA GLU A 89 7.37 12.76 -6.86
C GLU A 89 6.87 11.52 -7.60
N THR A 90 7.80 10.73 -8.15
CA THR A 90 7.49 9.44 -8.77
C THR A 90 6.71 8.54 -7.80
N GLU A 91 7.11 8.52 -6.53
CA GLU A 91 6.47 7.66 -5.55
C GLU A 91 5.08 8.14 -5.10
N ILE A 92 4.86 9.46 -5.02
CA ILE A 92 3.52 10.00 -4.79
C ILE A 92 2.58 9.59 -5.93
N LEU A 93 3.03 9.72 -7.18
CA LEU A 93 2.22 9.33 -8.34
C LEU A 93 1.94 7.83 -8.33
N LYS A 94 2.97 7.01 -8.04
CA LYS A 94 2.83 5.55 -7.96
C LYS A 94 1.85 5.13 -6.85
N GLY A 95 1.97 5.71 -5.66
CA GLY A 95 1.05 5.47 -4.56
C GLY A 95 -0.40 5.80 -4.92
N ILE A 96 -0.64 6.91 -5.63
CA ILE A 96 -1.98 7.29 -6.08
C ILE A 96 -2.56 6.30 -7.09
N GLU A 97 -1.76 5.77 -8.00
CA GLU A 97 -2.23 4.73 -8.93
C GLU A 97 -2.67 3.47 -8.18
N GLU A 98 -1.94 3.08 -7.13
CA GLU A 98 -2.33 1.94 -6.30
C GLU A 98 -3.63 2.22 -5.50
N VAL A 99 -3.81 3.45 -4.97
CA VAL A 99 -5.06 3.87 -4.33
C VAL A 99 -6.24 3.80 -5.31
N LYS A 100 -6.06 4.25 -6.56
CA LYS A 100 -7.12 4.16 -7.58
C LYS A 100 -7.53 2.72 -7.88
N LYS A 101 -6.57 1.81 -7.95
CA LYS A 101 -6.86 0.37 -8.13
C LYS A 101 -7.67 -0.17 -6.97
N ILE A 102 -7.25 0.11 -5.73
CA ILE A 102 -7.97 -0.28 -4.51
C ILE A 102 -9.41 0.24 -4.55
N ALA A 103 -9.59 1.53 -4.83
CA ALA A 103 -10.91 2.15 -4.93
C ALA A 103 -11.78 1.51 -6.02
N LYS A 104 -11.20 1.19 -7.19
CA LYS A 104 -11.91 0.50 -8.28
C LYS A 104 -12.42 -0.86 -7.83
N HIS A 105 -11.60 -1.66 -7.15
CA HIS A 105 -12.01 -2.97 -6.63
C HIS A 105 -13.13 -2.88 -5.62
N ARG A 106 -13.10 -1.90 -4.71
CA ARG A 106 -14.19 -1.67 -3.75
C ARG A 106 -15.49 -1.30 -4.43
N ILE A 107 -15.46 -0.40 -5.41
CA ILE A 107 -16.64 -0.04 -6.19
C ILE A 107 -17.22 -1.28 -6.90
N MET A 108 -16.38 -2.12 -7.50
CA MET A 108 -16.84 -3.33 -8.17
C MET A 108 -17.51 -4.32 -7.19
N GLU A 109 -17.04 -4.43 -5.94
CA GLU A 109 -17.67 -5.27 -4.92
C GLU A 109 -19.04 -4.75 -4.46
N LEU A 110 -19.28 -3.44 -4.51
CA LEU A 110 -20.58 -2.85 -4.14
C LEU A 110 -21.66 -2.99 -5.21
N VAL A 111 -21.24 -3.18 -6.48
CA VAL A 111 -22.14 -3.24 -7.64
C VAL A 111 -22.36 -4.69 -8.13
N ALA A 112 -21.67 -5.65 -7.52
CA ALA A 112 -21.73 -7.08 -7.86
C ALA A 112 -22.93 -7.80 -7.26
#